data_AF-A0A437UDK3-F1
#
_entry.id   AF-A0A437UDK3-F1
#
_cell.length_a   1.000
_cell.length_b   1.000
_cell.length_c   1.000
_cell.angle_alpha   90.00
_cell.angle_beta   90.00
_cell.angle_gamma   90.00
#
_symmetry.space_group_name_H-M   'P 1'
#
loop_
_entity.id
_entity.type
_entity.pdbx_description
1 polymer ?
#
loop_
_entity_poly.entity_id
_entity_poly.type
_entity_poly.pdbx_seq_one_letter_code
_entity_poly.pdbx_strand_id
1 'polypeptide(L)'
;MNMKNSYLLKHWMYTNLLGPFISQIIMYFYDLNPNKIVGLLEVYPVSLIFSLFFSAPTYILCGFCFAYLKKKMSILMLKIIFIPFIVLGVICTANLIGGKMTTDIIASYSTAAIFTGILTKI
;
A
#
# COMPACT_ATOMS: atom_id res chain seq x y z
N MET A 1 0.44 10.39 21.93
CA MET A 1 -0.07 10.68 20.57
C MET A 1 -1.35 9.90 20.38
N ASN A 2 -2.48 10.57 20.10
CA ASN A 2 -3.80 9.94 20.02
C ASN A 2 -3.75 8.76 19.03
N MET A 3 -4.10 7.55 19.46
CA MET A 3 -3.94 6.29 18.72
C MET A 3 -4.44 6.41 17.25
N LYS A 4 -5.64 7.00 17.08
CA LYS A 4 -6.25 7.34 15.78
C LYS A 4 -5.36 8.17 14.84
N ASN A 5 -4.56 9.12 15.35
CA ASN A 5 -3.75 10.01 14.51
C ASN A 5 -2.60 9.27 13.82
N SER A 6 -2.14 8.15 14.38
CA SER A 6 -1.03 7.39 13.81
C SER A 6 -1.49 6.31 12.83
N TYR A 7 -2.77 5.93 12.86
CA TYR A 7 -3.31 4.83 12.07
C TYR A 7 -3.05 5.00 10.57
N LEU A 8 -3.48 6.13 9.99
CA LEU A 8 -3.36 6.34 8.54
C LEU A 8 -1.90 6.37 8.08
N LEU A 9 -1.03 7.05 8.83
CA LEU A 9 0.40 7.13 8.53
C LEU A 9 1.06 5.75 8.59
N LYS A 10 0.81 4.99 9.67
CA LYS A 10 1.34 3.63 9.83
C LYS A 10 0.84 2.70 8.73
N HIS A 11 -0.46 2.74 8.45
CA HIS A 11 -1.07 1.93 7.42
C HIS A 11 -0.47 2.22 6.03
N TRP A 12 -0.31 3.50 5.68
CA TRP A 12 0.34 3.92 4.43
C TRP A 12 1.81 3.49 4.36
N MET A 13 2.58 3.72 5.43
CA MET A 13 4.00 3.34 5.49
C MET A 13 4.17 1.83 5.36
N TYR A 14 3.41 1.04 6.11
CA TYR A 14 3.50 -0.43 6.05
C TYR A 14 3.03 -0.98 4.71
N THR A 15 2.01 -0.38 4.09
CA THR A 15 1.57 -0.78 2.73
C THR A 15 2.70 -0.60 1.72
N ASN A 16 3.36 0.56 1.73
CA ASN A 16 4.47 0.82 0.81
C ASN A 16 5.72 0.00 1.12
N LEU A 17 5.97 -0.30 2.40
CA LEU A 17 7.07 -1.15 2.81
C LEU A 17 6.86 -2.61 2.37
N LEU A 18 5.64 -3.14 2.53
CA LEU A 18 5.30 -4.54 2.23
C LEU A 18 4.96 -4.80 0.76
N GLY A 19 4.44 -3.81 0.03
CA GLY A 19 4.05 -3.97 -1.38
C GLY A 19 5.16 -4.58 -2.25
N PRO A 20 6.40 -4.04 -2.25
CA PRO A 20 7.50 -4.62 -3.01
C PRO A 20 7.88 -6.03 -2.54
N PHE A 21 7.83 -6.31 -1.23
CA PHE A 21 8.12 -7.66 -0.71
C PHE A 21 7.09 -8.68 -1.21
N ILE A 22 5.79 -8.33 -1.15
CA ILE A 22 4.71 -9.21 -1.63
C ILE A 22 4.84 -9.43 -3.14
N SER A 23 5.17 -8.39 -3.91
CA SER A 23 5.40 -8.51 -5.36
C SER A 23 6.47 -9.51 -5.71
N GLN A 24 7.50 -9.60 -4.87
CA GLN A 24 8.64 -10.47 -5.12
C GLN A 24 8.34 -11.91 -4.71
N ILE A 25 7.57 -12.10 -3.63
CA ILE A 25 7.02 -13.40 -3.26
C ILE A 25 6.12 -13.92 -4.39
N ILE A 26 5.23 -13.07 -4.93
CA ILE A 26 4.37 -13.43 -6.07
C ILE A 26 5.24 -13.81 -7.27
N MET A 27 6.18 -12.96 -7.68
CA MET A 27 7.07 -13.27 -8.80
C MET A 27 7.85 -14.58 -8.60
N TYR A 28 8.32 -14.86 -7.39
CA TYR A 28 9.03 -16.12 -7.09
C TYR A 28 8.16 -17.37 -7.31
N PHE A 29 6.88 -17.32 -6.95
CA PHE A 29 5.97 -18.45 -7.14
C PHE A 29 5.50 -18.62 -8.59
N TYR A 30 5.31 -17.52 -9.33
CA TYR A 30 4.79 -17.56 -10.70
C TYR A 30 5.86 -17.70 -11.77
N ASP A 31 7.07 -17.20 -11.51
CA ASP A 31 8.18 -17.14 -12.44
C ASP A 31 9.32 -17.96 -11.81
N LEU A 32 9.40 -19.27 -12.14
CA LEU A 32 10.31 -20.30 -11.60
C LEU A 32 11.81 -20.05 -11.88
N ASN A 33 12.26 -18.79 -11.80
CA ASN A 33 13.62 -18.35 -12.07
C ASN A 33 14.29 -17.83 -10.78
N PRO A 34 15.00 -18.70 -10.03
CA PRO A 34 15.61 -18.35 -8.74
C PRO A 34 16.68 -17.24 -8.83
N ASN A 35 17.21 -16.94 -10.02
CA ASN A 35 18.19 -15.88 -10.24
C ASN A 35 17.63 -14.45 -10.10
N LYS A 36 16.30 -14.26 -9.99
CA LYS A 36 15.70 -12.93 -9.80
C LYS A 36 15.73 -12.41 -8.35
N ILE A 37 15.99 -13.28 -7.38
CA ILE A 37 15.98 -12.93 -5.94
C ILE A 37 17.13 -11.97 -5.58
N VAL A 38 18.27 -12.05 -6.27
CA VAL A 38 19.42 -11.13 -6.05
C VAL A 38 19.07 -9.69 -6.44
N GLY A 39 18.13 -9.49 -7.37
CA GLY A 39 17.61 -8.16 -7.72
C GLY A 39 16.71 -7.53 -6.66
N LEU A 40 16.30 -8.27 -5.60
CA LEU A 40 15.42 -7.74 -4.57
C LEU A 40 16.07 -6.57 -3.83
N LEU A 41 17.28 -6.75 -3.31
CA LEU A 41 17.97 -5.71 -2.53
C LEU A 41 18.35 -4.48 -3.36
N GLU A 42 18.54 -4.66 -4.67
CA GLU A 42 18.89 -3.57 -5.59
C GLU A 42 17.64 -2.80 -6.06
N VAL A 43 16.56 -3.51 -6.37
CA VAL A 43 15.31 -2.92 -6.87
C VAL A 43 14.40 -2.45 -5.73
N TYR A 44 14.55 -2.99 -4.52
CA TYR A 44 13.72 -2.62 -3.37
C TYR A 44 13.82 -1.14 -3.00
N PRO A 45 15.01 -0.52 -2.83
CA PRO A 45 15.11 0.90 -2.51
C PRO A 45 14.44 1.78 -3.57
N VAL A 46 14.64 1.45 -4.85
CA VAL A 46 14.07 2.18 -5.98
C VAL A 46 12.55 2.04 -6.00
N SER A 47 12.03 0.81 -5.89
CA SER A 47 10.60 0.55 -5.85
C SER A 47 9.91 1.17 -4.63
N LEU A 48 10.59 1.25 -3.48
CA LEU A 48 10.10 1.94 -2.28
C LEU A 48 9.99 3.45 -2.51
N ILE A 49 10.98 4.08 -3.14
CA ILE A 49 10.93 5.52 -3.45
C ILE A 49 9.76 5.81 -4.40
N PHE A 50 9.62 5.02 -5.46
CA PHE A 50 8.52 5.17 -6.40
C PHE A 50 7.16 4.92 -5.75
N SER A 51 7.04 3.91 -4.89
CA SER A 51 5.77 3.62 -4.21
C SER A 51 5.35 4.75 -3.27
N LEU A 52 6.30 5.32 -2.53
CA LEU A 52 6.04 6.51 -1.71
C LEU A 52 5.60 7.71 -2.56
N PHE A 53 6.27 7.97 -3.68
CA PHE A 53 5.93 9.09 -4.55
C PHE A 53 4.56 8.93 -5.20
N PHE A 54 4.29 7.76 -5.78
CA PHE A 54 3.04 7.48 -6.50
C PHE A 54 1.83 7.28 -5.57
N SER A 55 2.03 6.86 -4.32
CA SER A 55 0.95 6.73 -3.34
C SER A 55 0.72 7.99 -2.50
N ALA A 56 1.64 8.97 -2.53
CA ALA A 56 1.50 10.22 -1.80
C ALA A 56 0.20 10.99 -2.14
N PRO A 57 -0.24 11.11 -3.41
CA PRO A 57 -1.52 11.77 -3.73
C PRO A 57 -2.71 11.12 -3.03
N THR A 58 -2.80 9.78 -3.07
CA THR A 58 -3.84 9.00 -2.38
C THR A 58 -3.77 9.22 -0.87
N TYR A 59 -2.56 9.22 -0.29
CA TYR A 59 -2.37 9.45 1.13
C TYR A 59 -2.81 10.85 1.56
N ILE A 60 -2.48 11.88 0.78
CA ILE A 60 -2.87 13.27 1.07
C ILE A 60 -4.40 13.41 1.07
N LEU A 61 -5.06 12.90 0.03
CA LEU A 61 -6.53 12.90 -0.06
C LEU A 61 -7.16 12.16 1.12
N CYS A 62 -6.68 10.96 1.42
CA CYS A 62 -7.14 10.20 2.58
C CYS A 62 -6.88 10.93 3.90
N GLY A 63 -5.76 11.66 4.01
CA GLY A 63 -5.37 12.44 5.18
C GLY A 63 -6.38 13.53 5.51
N PHE A 64 -6.82 14.27 4.50
CA PHE A 64 -7.87 15.29 4.68
C PHE A 64 -9.19 14.67 5.13
N CYS A 65 -9.67 13.62 4.45
CA CYS A 65 -10.89 12.92 4.81
C CYS A 65 -10.80 12.32 6.23
N PHE A 66 -9.66 11.72 6.58
CA PHE A 66 -9.45 11.09 7.88
C PHE A 66 -9.42 12.13 9.00
N ALA A 67 -8.80 13.28 8.79
CA ALA A 67 -8.75 14.37 9.77
C ALA A 67 -10.15 14.87 10.16
N TYR A 68 -11.08 14.88 9.19
CA TYR A 68 -12.48 15.23 9.41
C TYR A 68 -13.27 14.09 10.07
N LEU A 69 -13.18 12.87 9.53
CA LEU A 69 -14.00 11.73 9.95
C LEU A 69 -13.58 11.12 11.29
N LYS A 70 -12.30 11.23 11.69
CA LYS A 70 -11.80 10.63 12.94
C LYS A 70 -12.49 11.12 14.22
N LYS A 71 -13.07 12.33 14.15
CA LYS A 71 -13.83 12.95 15.25
C LYS A 71 -15.27 12.43 15.33
N LYS A 72 -15.82 11.96 14.20
CA LYS A 72 -17.23 11.57 14.06
C LYS A 72 -17.46 10.06 14.08
N MET A 73 -16.42 9.28 13.75
CA MET A 73 -16.55 7.84 13.54
C MET A 73 -15.66 7.02 14.48
N SER A 74 -16.09 5.77 14.71
CA SER A 74 -15.28 4.76 15.36
C SER A 74 -14.11 4.38 14.45
N ILE A 75 -13.02 3.88 15.05
CA ILE A 75 -11.83 3.49 14.29
C ILE A 75 -12.14 2.34 13.31
N LEU A 76 -13.05 1.42 13.68
CA LEU A 76 -13.48 0.32 12.81
C LEU A 76 -14.16 0.83 11.53
N MET A 77 -15.06 1.80 11.64
CA MET A 77 -15.69 2.43 10.48
C MET A 77 -14.66 3.13 9.59
N LEU A 78 -13.65 3.79 10.18
CA LEU A 78 -12.56 4.37 9.41
C LEU A 78 -11.79 3.29 8.64
N LYS A 79 -11.46 2.14 9.25
CA LYS A 79 -10.79 1.04 8.54
C LYS A 79 -11.59 0.56 7.33
N ILE A 80 -12.90 0.33 7.53
CA ILE A 80 -13.81 -0.16 6.48
C ILE A 80 -13.90 0.82 5.31
N ILE A 81 -13.81 2.13 5.57
CA ILE A 81 -13.87 3.16 4.52
C ILE A 81 -12.51 3.33 3.83
N PHE A 82 -11.42 3.41 4.59
CA PHE A 82 -10.12 3.83 4.05
C PHE A 82 -9.35 2.69 3.37
N ILE A 83 -9.48 1.45 3.81
CA ILE A 83 -8.84 0.30 3.15
C ILE A 83 -9.27 0.20 1.66
N PRO A 84 -10.57 0.14 1.32
CA PRO A 84 -10.97 0.06 -0.08
C PRO A 84 -10.59 1.32 -0.87
N PHE A 85 -10.62 2.50 -0.24
CA PHE A 85 -10.19 3.74 -0.91
C PHE A 85 -8.70 3.71 -1.28
N ILE A 86 -7.86 3.15 -0.42
CA ILE A 86 -6.42 2.96 -0.70
C ILE A 86 -6.23 1.93 -1.82
N VAL A 87 -6.98 0.81 -1.81
CA VAL A 87 -6.95 -0.19 -2.89
C VAL A 87 -7.36 0.42 -4.23
N LEU A 88 -8.42 1.25 -4.26
CA LEU A 88 -8.81 1.97 -5.46
C LEU A 88 -7.72 2.93 -5.94
N GLY A 89 -7.07 3.65 -5.01
CA GLY A 89 -5.92 4.49 -5.33
C GLY A 89 -4.79 3.69 -5.96
N VAL A 90 -4.45 2.51 -5.45
CA VAL A 90 -3.46 1.60 -6.04
C VAL A 90 -3.86 1.21 -7.47
N ILE A 91 -5.11 0.81 -7.70
CA ILE A 91 -5.61 0.42 -9.02
C ILE A 91 -5.52 1.59 -10.01
N CYS A 92 -6.00 2.78 -9.61
CA CYS A 92 -5.94 3.97 -10.44
C CYS A 92 -4.49 4.33 -10.80
N THR A 93 -3.60 4.40 -9.82
CA THR A 93 -2.20 4.75 -10.02
C THR A 93 -1.48 3.72 -10.91
N ALA A 94 -1.68 2.42 -10.67
CA ALA A 94 -1.06 1.38 -11.47
C ALA A 94 -1.54 1.43 -12.94
N ASN A 95 -2.83 1.65 -13.17
CA ASN A 95 -3.37 1.79 -14.53
C ASN A 95 -2.89 3.07 -15.23
N LEU A 96 -2.65 4.16 -14.49
CA LEU A 96 -2.10 5.41 -15.03
C LEU A 96 -0.63 5.27 -15.45
N ILE A 97 0.17 4.54 -14.67
CA ILE A 97 1.57 4.24 -15.01
C ILE A 97 1.62 3.26 -16.19
N GLY A 98 0.74 2.26 -16.19
CA GLY A 98 0.67 1.21 -17.19
C GLY A 98 1.88 0.26 -17.19
N GLY A 99 1.97 -0.56 -18.23
CA GLY A 99 3.08 -1.50 -18.44
C GLY A 99 2.76 -2.96 -18.07
N LYS A 100 3.70 -3.86 -18.39
CA LYS A 100 3.49 -5.32 -18.28
C LYS A 100 3.30 -5.82 -16.84
N MET A 101 3.80 -5.08 -15.84
CA MET A 101 3.75 -5.46 -14.42
C MET A 101 2.55 -4.86 -13.65
N THR A 102 1.61 -4.22 -14.35
CA THR A 102 0.48 -3.52 -13.73
C THR A 102 -0.35 -4.45 -12.83
N THR A 103 -0.62 -5.67 -13.29
CA THR A 103 -1.38 -6.68 -12.54
C THR A 103 -0.67 -7.09 -11.25
N ASP A 104 0.64 -7.29 -11.32
CA ASP A 104 1.45 -7.72 -10.17
C ASP A 104 1.51 -6.61 -9.13
N ILE A 105 1.68 -5.36 -9.56
CA ILE A 105 1.66 -4.18 -8.68
C ILE A 105 0.29 -4.08 -7.99
N ILE A 106 -0.81 -4.18 -8.75
CA ILE A 106 -2.16 -4.12 -8.19
C ILE A 106 -2.37 -5.21 -7.14
N ALA A 107 -2.06 -6.46 -7.47
CA ALA A 107 -2.25 -7.59 -6.57
C ALA A 107 -1.42 -7.42 -5.29
N SER A 108 -0.15 -7.05 -5.43
CA SER A 108 0.80 -6.95 -4.32
C SER A 108 0.47 -5.82 -3.35
N TYR A 109 0.26 -4.62 -3.87
CA TYR A 109 -0.02 -3.45 -3.04
C TYR A 109 -1.44 -3.46 -2.47
N SER A 110 -2.41 -4.03 -3.18
CA SER A 110 -3.76 -4.22 -2.63
C SER A 110 -3.74 -5.23 -1.48
N THR A 111 -2.99 -6.32 -1.63
CA THR A 111 -2.81 -7.32 -0.56
C THR A 111 -2.09 -6.70 0.64
N ALA A 112 -1.02 -5.93 0.39
CA ALA A 112 -0.34 -5.17 1.44
C ALA A 112 -1.28 -4.20 2.17
N ALA A 113 -2.14 -3.49 1.43
CA ALA A 113 -3.08 -2.54 2.00
C ALA A 113 -4.12 -3.24 2.88
N ILE A 114 -4.72 -4.34 2.41
CA ILE A 114 -5.70 -5.08 3.20
C ILE A 114 -5.05 -5.65 4.47
N PHE A 115 -3.90 -6.32 4.31
CA PHE A 115 -3.19 -6.95 5.43
C PHE A 115 -2.76 -5.95 6.49
N THR A 116 -2.11 -4.84 6.07
CA THR A 116 -1.65 -3.81 7.01
C THR A 116 -2.80 -3.01 7.60
N GLY A 117 -3.87 -2.77 6.85
CA GLY A 117 -5.05 -2.05 7.34
C GLY A 117 -5.75 -2.78 8.47
N ILE A 118 -5.82 -4.11 8.37
CA ILE A 118 -6.33 -5.00 9.42
C ILE A 118 -5.36 -5.03 10.61
N LEU A 119 -4.07 -5.32 10.37
CA LEU A 119 -3.06 -5.52 11.42
C LEU A 119 -2.68 -4.28 12.20
N THR A 120 -2.71 -3.09 11.58
CA THR A 120 -2.31 -1.85 12.24
C THR A 120 -3.22 -1.64 13.45
N LYS A 121 -2.64 -1.82 14.64
CA LYS A 121 -3.33 -1.59 15.91
C LYS A 121 -3.61 -0.11 16.10
N ILE A 122 -4.71 0.12 16.82
CA ILE A 122 -5.31 1.41 17.15
C ILE A 122 -4.22 2.37 17.62
#